data_AF-A0A0N5AMK0-F1
#
_entry.id   AF-A0A0N5AMK0-F1
#
_cell.length_a   1.000
_cell.length_b   1.000
_cell.length_c   1.000
_cell.angle_alpha   90.00
_cell.angle_beta   90.00
_cell.angle_gamma   90.00
#
_symmetry.space_group_name_H-M   'P 1'
#
loop_
_entity.id
_entity.type
_entity.pdbx_description
1 polymer ?
#
loop_
_entity_poly.entity_id
_entity_poly.type
_entity_poly.pdbx_seq_one_letter_code
_entity_poly.pdbx_strand_id
1 'polypeptide(L)'
;MELSDQDPDVRNLSTKTSKPLMEKKRRDRINRSLHEMKLMLVKNTSIRRRHSKWEKADILEMTVAYIKQLQAQQRIAGQFPLYLILFDDHF
;
A
#
# COMPACT_ATOMS: atom_id res chain seq x y z
N MET A 1 37.60 35.37 33.41
CA MET A 1 37.17 34.16 34.14
C MET A 1 35.94 33.67 33.41
N GLU A 2 36.15 32.78 32.45
CA GLU A 2 35.12 32.17 31.63
C GLU A 2 34.23 31.27 32.49
N LEU A 3 32.92 31.27 32.24
CA LEU A 3 32.01 30.15 32.51
C LEU A 3 30.84 30.24 31.51
N SER A 4 31.09 29.71 30.31
CA SER A 4 30.18 28.94 29.45
C SER A 4 28.66 29.17 29.55
N ASP A 5 28.12 29.99 28.64
CA ASP A 5 26.75 29.81 28.12
C ASP A 5 26.76 28.59 27.19
N GLN A 6 26.39 27.44 27.74
CA GLN A 6 26.21 26.22 26.98
C GLN A 6 24.72 26.03 26.72
N ASP A 7 24.25 26.56 25.59
CA ASP A 7 22.89 26.35 25.10
C ASP A 7 22.60 24.85 24.95
N PRO A 8 21.61 24.30 25.66
CA PRO A 8 21.19 22.92 25.45
C PRO A 8 20.29 22.84 24.21
N ASP A 9 20.59 21.86 23.36
CA ASP A 9 19.63 21.21 22.45
C ASP A 9 19.29 21.86 21.10
N VAL A 10 20.31 22.17 20.28
CA VAL A 10 20.13 22.33 18.82
C VAL A 10 20.29 21.02 18.03
N ARG A 11 20.67 19.90 18.68
CA ARG A 11 20.96 18.63 17.99
C ARG A 11 19.80 17.62 17.97
N ASN A 12 18.72 17.82 18.76
CA ASN A 12 17.65 16.82 18.87
C ASN A 12 16.30 17.21 18.21
N LEU A 13 16.18 18.39 17.61
CA LEU A 13 14.95 18.79 16.90
C LEU A 13 14.81 18.18 15.49
N SER A 14 15.94 17.87 14.84
CA SER A 14 15.96 17.32 13.48
C SER A 14 15.39 15.89 13.40
N THR A 15 15.50 15.10 14.47
CA THR A 15 14.98 13.71 14.51
C THR A 15 13.51 13.64 14.92
N LYS A 16 12.98 14.66 15.61
CA LYS A 16 11.57 14.72 16.05
C LYS A 16 10.66 15.40 15.02
N THR A 17 11.18 16.27 14.16
CA THR A 17 10.41 16.96 13.10
C THR A 17 10.47 16.24 11.74
N SER A 18 11.55 15.52 11.44
CA SER A 18 11.67 14.71 10.22
C SER A 18 10.78 13.46 10.24
N LYS A 19 10.62 12.80 11.39
CA LYS A 19 9.75 11.62 11.55
C LYS A 19 8.27 11.91 11.17
N PRO A 20 7.65 13.00 11.64
CA PRO A 20 6.32 13.44 11.18
C PRO A 20 6.22 13.69 9.67
N LEU A 21 7.26 14.29 9.07
CA LEU A 21 7.29 14.58 7.63
C LEU A 21 7.46 13.31 6.79
N MET A 22 8.34 12.41 7.22
CA MET A 22 8.54 11.10 6.60
C MET A 22 7.28 10.25 6.71
N GLU A 23 6.58 10.31 7.84
CA GLU A 23 5.29 9.63 8.01
C GLU A 23 4.19 10.25 7.14
N LYS A 24 4.15 11.58 6.99
CA LYS A 24 3.26 12.24 6.02
C LYS A 24 3.54 11.74 4.60
N LYS A 25 4.80 11.74 4.16
CA LYS A 25 5.20 11.23 2.83
C LYS A 25 4.86 9.74 2.65
N ARG A 26 4.98 8.94 3.71
CA ARG A 26 4.59 7.52 3.72
C ARG A 26 3.08 7.37 3.54
N ARG A 27 2.28 8.11 4.32
CA ARG A 27 0.81 8.10 4.23
C ARG A 27 0.32 8.56 2.86
N ASP A 28 0.91 9.62 2.31
CA ASP A 28 0.56 10.11 0.98
C ASP A 28 0.86 9.08 -0.09
N ARG A 29 1.99 8.36 0.00
CA ARG A 29 2.31 7.27 -0.92
C ARG A 29 1.26 6.15 -0.85
N ILE A 30 0.89 5.72 0.36
CA ILE A 30 -0.12 4.67 0.54
C ILE A 30 -1.48 5.10 -0.02
N ASN A 31 -1.90 6.34 0.25
CA ASN A 31 -3.17 6.86 -0.25
C ASN A 31 -3.18 6.97 -1.78
N ARG A 32 -2.06 7.35 -2.41
CA ARG A 32 -1.93 7.34 -3.87
C ARG A 32 -2.09 5.93 -4.43
N SER A 33 -1.38 4.95 -3.86
CA SER A 33 -1.50 3.55 -4.30
C SER A 33 -2.93 3.00 -4.12
N LEU A 34 -3.60 3.32 -3.01
CA LEU A 34 -5.01 2.94 -2.80
C LEU A 34 -5.94 3.56 -3.85
N HIS A 35 -5.70 4.81 -4.22
CA HIS A 35 -6.48 5.49 -5.25
C HIS A 35 -6.27 4.84 -6.63
N GLU A 36 -5.03 4.54 -7.00
CA GLU A 36 -4.70 3.85 -8.25
C GLU A 36 -5.35 2.46 -8.31
N MET A 37 -5.27 1.66 -7.24
CA MET A 37 -5.93 0.36 -7.16
C MET A 37 -7.44 0.48 -7.38
N LYS A 38 -8.09 1.45 -6.73
CA LYS A 38 -9.53 1.72 -6.95
C LYS A 38 -9.82 2.06 -8.42
N LEU A 39 -9.01 2.91 -9.06
CA LEU A 39 -9.21 3.25 -10.47
C LEU A 39 -9.06 2.04 -11.38
N MET A 40 -8.07 1.18 -11.14
CA MET A 40 -7.88 -0.05 -11.91
C MET A 40 -9.06 -1.01 -11.73
N LEU A 41 -9.57 -1.16 -10.51
CA LEU A 41 -10.76 -1.98 -10.25
C LEU A 41 -11.98 -1.43 -10.97
N VAL A 42 -12.27 -0.14 -10.88
CA VAL A 42 -13.43 0.48 -11.55
C VAL A 42 -13.34 0.42 -13.08
N LYS A 43 -12.12 0.43 -13.64
CA LYS A 43 -11.88 0.31 -15.09
C LYS A 43 -12.01 -1.11 -15.61
N ASN A 44 -11.43 -2.08 -14.89
CA ASN A 44 -11.31 -3.47 -15.36
C ASN A 44 -12.46 -4.37 -14.87
N THR A 45 -13.21 -3.93 -13.87
CA THR A 45 -14.39 -4.64 -13.38
C THR A 45 -15.63 -3.81 -13.69
N SER A 46 -16.71 -4.45 -14.15
CA SER A 46 -18.01 -3.81 -14.36
C SER A 46 -18.69 -3.35 -13.06
N ILE A 47 -17.96 -3.31 -11.94
CA ILE A 47 -18.36 -2.82 -10.61
C ILE A 47 -18.37 -1.28 -10.64
N ARG A 48 -19.10 -0.70 -11.60
CA ARG A 48 -19.17 0.76 -11.78
C ARG A 48 -20.27 1.42 -10.97
N ARG A 49 -21.20 0.66 -10.38
CA ARG A 49 -22.47 1.24 -9.88
C ARG A 49 -23.01 0.74 -8.54
N ARG A 50 -22.48 -0.33 -7.93
CA ARG A 50 -23.07 -0.84 -6.67
C ARG A 50 -22.48 -0.20 -5.40
N HIS A 51 -21.26 0.34 -5.47
CA HIS A 51 -20.59 0.95 -4.32
C HIS A 51 -20.14 2.36 -4.67
N SER A 52 -21.03 3.34 -4.50
CA SER A 52 -20.75 4.76 -4.71
C SER A 52 -19.69 5.29 -3.72
N LYS A 53 -19.42 4.56 -2.64
CA LYS A 53 -18.34 4.79 -1.68
C LYS A 53 -17.55 3.50 -1.53
N TRP A 54 -16.28 3.53 -1.94
CA TRP A 54 -15.34 2.43 -1.72
C TRP A 54 -14.59 2.73 -0.43
N GLU A 55 -14.74 1.88 0.58
CA GLU A 55 -13.97 1.97 1.80
C GLU A 55 -12.55 1.41 1.58
N LYS A 56 -11.63 1.71 2.49
CA LYS A 56 -10.24 1.22 2.36
C LYS A 56 -10.17 -0.31 2.40
N ALA A 57 -11.04 -0.94 3.19
CA ALA A 57 -11.15 -2.39 3.27
C ALA A 57 -11.63 -2.98 1.93
N ASP A 58 -12.70 -2.44 1.34
CA ASP A 58 -13.22 -2.87 0.04
C ASP A 58 -12.15 -2.80 -1.07
N ILE A 59 -11.38 -1.71 -1.12
CA ILE A 59 -10.32 -1.54 -2.12
C ILE A 59 -9.29 -2.66 -1.98
N LEU A 60 -8.87 -3.00 -0.76
CA LEU A 60 -7.88 -4.05 -0.52
C LEU A 60 -8.45 -5.43 -0.88
N GLU A 61 -9.65 -5.75 -0.40
CA GLU A 61 -10.30 -7.04 -0.64
C GLU A 61 -10.54 -7.28 -2.14
N MET A 62 -11.14 -6.30 -2.83
CA MET A 62 -11.41 -6.40 -4.26
C MET A 62 -10.13 -6.46 -5.09
N THR A 63 -9.05 -5.77 -4.66
CA THR A 63 -7.75 -5.90 -5.33
C THR A 63 -7.19 -7.31 -5.20
N VAL A 64 -7.27 -7.91 -4.01
CA VAL A 64 -6.81 -9.30 -3.81
C VAL A 64 -7.64 -10.27 -4.66
N ALA A 65 -8.96 -10.13 -4.68
CA ALA A 65 -9.83 -10.95 -5.51
C ALA A 65 -9.50 -10.81 -7.01
N TYR A 66 -9.29 -9.57 -7.47
CA TYR A 66 -8.91 -9.28 -8.85
C TYR A 66 -7.55 -9.89 -9.23
N ILE A 67 -6.54 -9.81 -8.36
CA ILE A 67 -5.23 -10.43 -8.60
C ILE A 67 -5.35 -11.96 -8.68
N LYS A 68 -6.12 -12.59 -7.77
CA LYS A 68 -6.38 -14.03 -7.82
C LYS A 68 -7.07 -14.44 -9.12
N GLN A 69 -8.04 -13.65 -9.58
CA GLN A 69 -8.71 -13.88 -10.86
C GLN A 69 -7.73 -13.76 -12.05
N LEU A 70 -6.88 -12.74 -12.07
CA LEU A 70 -5.85 -12.58 -13.09
C LEU A 70 -4.86 -13.75 -13.10
N GLN A 71 -4.43 -14.20 -11.92
CA GLN A 71 -3.57 -15.38 -11.80
C GLN A 71 -4.28 -16.62 -12.34
N ALA A 72 -5.54 -16.87 -11.95
CA ALA A 72 -6.32 -18.00 -12.47
C ALA A 72 -6.50 -17.94 -14.00
N GLN A 73 -6.68 -16.76 -14.58
CA GLN A 73 -6.74 -16.59 -16.03
C GLN A 73 -5.39 -16.88 -16.71
N GLN A 74 -4.27 -16.45 -16.13
CA GLN A 74 -2.92 -16.77 -16.63
C GLN A 74 -2.58 -18.26 -16.50
N ARG A 75 -3.08 -18.90 -15.43
CA ARG A 75 -3.04 -20.34 -15.24
C ARG A 75 -3.76 -21.07 -16.38
N ILE A 76 -4.97 -20.63 -16.75
CA ILE A 76 -5.72 -21.20 -17.87
C ILE A 76 -5.05 -20.89 -19.24
N ALA A 77 -4.30 -19.78 -19.34
CA ALA A 77 -3.60 -19.36 -20.56
C ALA A 77 -2.23 -20.04 -20.80
N GLY A 78 -1.85 -21.06 -20.03
CA GLY A 78 -0.72 -21.94 -20.38
C GLY A 78 0.68 -21.42 -20.05
N GLN A 79 0.82 -20.48 -19.11
CA GLN A 79 2.14 -20.04 -18.64
C GLN A 79 2.23 -20.11 -17.11
N PHE A 80 2.55 -21.29 -16.59
CA PHE A 80 2.84 -21.48 -15.17
C PHE A 80 4.35 -21.59 -14.93
N PRO A 81 4.94 -20.73 -14.11
CA PRO A 81 6.21 -21.03 -13.48
C PRO A 81 5.99 -21.92 -12.24
N LEU A 82 6.86 -22.92 -12.09
CA LEU A 82 6.77 -24.04 -11.14
C LEU A 82 6.68 -23.65 -9.65
N TYR A 83 6.83 -22.37 -9.30
CA TYR A 83 6.83 -21.90 -7.91
C TYR A 83 5.44 -21.74 -7.28
N LEU A 84 4.34 -21.83 -8.04
CA LEU A 84 2.98 -21.56 -7.55
C LEU A 84 2.15 -22.81 -7.21
N ILE A 85 2.71 -24.02 -7.30
CA ILE A 85 2.09 -25.27 -6.81
C ILE A 85 2.50 -25.52 -5.33
N LEU A 86 3.49 -24.79 -4.80
CA LEU A 86 4.07 -25.02 -3.48
C LEU A 86 3.46 -24.20 -2.33
N PHE A 87 2.30 -23.56 -2.52
CA PHE A 87 1.64 -22.77 -1.46
C PHE A 87 0.31 -23.35 -0.96
N ASP A 88 -0.05 -24.57 -1.36
CA ASP A 88 -1.28 -25.25 -0.90
C ASP A 88 -1.04 -26.22 0.28
N ASP A 89 -0.01 -25.99 1.10
CA ASP A 89 0.14 -26.69 2.39
C ASP A 89 0.23 -25.71 3.57
N HIS A 90 -0.71 -25.91 4.51
CA HIS A 90 -0.81 -25.39 5.88
C HIS A 90 -1.21 -23.92 6.14
N PHE A 91 -2.52 -23.72 6.30
CA PHE A 91 -3.11 -23.42 7.62
C PHE A 91 -4.45 -24.14 7.76
#